data_AF-A0A8H3BZ26-F1
#
_entry.id   AF-A0A8H3BZ26-F1
#
_cell.length_a   1.000
_cell.length_b   1.000
_cell.length_c   1.000
_cell.angle_alpha   90.00
_cell.angle_beta   90.00
_cell.angle_gamma   90.00
#
_symmetry.space_group_name_H-M   'P 1'
#
loop_
_entity.id
_entity.type
_entity.pdbx_description
1 polymer ?
#
loop_
_entity_poly.entity_id
_entity_poly.type
_entity_poly.pdbx_seq_one_letter_code
_entity_poly.pdbx_strand_id
1 'polypeptide(L)'
;MTLIPYPISCGDTTAHIYDHPTFSGRPATSVLFLLHGYPANVRHMTPVVDRIFSILTSKSRGLDGNPCSNLVVVTLENNEKSRLLMDDDPTGEAEYVYRAQERLAFAVSSMIGLLPNILHPNTPEVVNTWAVTGLGLGAHAAWMVMDRGMHPFPCYNPNPTQKILTRSSRQTLAYTPVYQY
;
A
#
# COMPACT_ATOMS: atom_id res chain seq x y z
N MET A 1 14.57 16.69 4.93
CA MET A 1 14.97 15.28 4.77
C MET A 1 14.12 14.72 3.65
N THR A 2 14.73 14.16 2.60
CA THR A 2 13.98 13.61 1.46
C THR A 2 13.58 12.18 1.79
N LEU A 3 12.28 11.87 1.74
CA LEU A 3 11.78 10.51 1.94
C LEU A 3 11.94 9.73 0.64
N ILE A 4 12.67 8.62 0.70
CA ILE A 4 12.86 7.73 -0.44
C ILE A 4 11.89 6.55 -0.24
N PRO A 5 10.84 6.42 -1.06
CA PRO A 5 9.96 5.27 -0.95
C PRO A 5 10.66 4.00 -1.41
N TYR A 6 10.26 2.87 -0.84
CA TYR A 6 10.61 1.56 -1.39
C TYR A 6 9.39 0.97 -2.13
N PRO A 7 9.55 0.55 -3.40
CA PRO A 7 8.45 0.02 -4.20
C PRO A 7 8.21 -1.47 -3.92
N ILE A 8 6.94 -1.87 -3.91
CA ILE A 8 6.48 -3.25 -3.80
C ILE A 8 5.43 -3.50 -4.88
N SER A 9 5.59 -4.57 -5.65
CA SER A 9 4.60 -4.99 -6.64
C SER A 9 3.46 -5.76 -5.98
N CYS A 10 2.22 -5.39 -6.30
CA CYS A 10 1.01 -6.09 -5.89
C CYS A 10 0.11 -6.27 -7.13
N GLY A 11 0.25 -7.41 -7.81
CA GLY A 11 -0.41 -7.65 -9.09
C GLY A 11 0.10 -6.71 -10.18
N ASP A 12 -0.81 -5.96 -10.79
CA ASP A 12 -0.53 -4.94 -11.82
C ASP A 12 -0.22 -3.55 -11.24
N THR A 13 -0.33 -3.40 -9.91
CA THR A 13 -0.14 -2.13 -9.21
C THR A 13 1.21 -2.12 -8.49
N THR A 14 1.87 -0.96 -8.44
CA THR A 14 3.07 -0.77 -7.63
C THR A 14 2.75 0.09 -6.42
N ALA A 15 2.94 -0.44 -5.22
CA ALA A 15 2.84 0.30 -3.98
C ALA A 15 4.18 0.93 -3.64
N HIS A 16 4.17 2.22 -3.31
CA HIS A 16 5.34 2.96 -2.84
C HIS A 16 5.13 3.27 -1.37
N ILE A 17 6.00 2.72 -0.52
CA ILE A 17 5.86 2.79 0.93
C ILE A 17 6.83 3.82 1.47
N TYR A 18 6.29 4.75 2.27
CA TYR A 18 7.02 5.82 2.92
C TYR A 18 6.94 5.61 4.43
N ASP A 19 8.10 5.55 5.06
CA ASP A 19 8.27 5.57 6.52
C ASP A 19 9.20 6.74 6.89
N HIS A 20 9.00 7.30 8.08
CA HIS A 20 9.81 8.41 8.57
C HIS A 20 10.63 7.97 9.79
N PRO A 21 11.97 8.10 9.78
CA PRO A 21 12.85 7.55 10.83
C PRO A 21 12.54 7.99 12.26
N THR A 22 11.95 9.17 12.46
CA THR A 22 11.50 9.66 13.77
C THR A 22 10.35 8.84 14.38
N PHE A 23 9.61 8.11 13.55
CA PHE A 23 8.47 7.30 13.94
C PHE A 23 8.76 5.79 13.88
N SER A 24 9.84 5.38 13.20
CA SER A 24 10.28 3.98 13.12
C SER A 24 10.59 3.38 14.50
N GLY A 25 10.26 2.09 14.67
CA GLY A 25 10.52 1.33 15.91
C GLY A 25 9.51 1.55 17.04
N ARG A 26 8.38 2.23 16.77
CA ARG A 26 7.27 2.32 17.72
C ARG A 26 6.35 1.10 17.58
N PRO A 27 5.79 0.59 18.69
CA PRO A 27 5.09 -0.69 18.73
C PRO A 27 3.74 -0.73 18.00
N ALA A 28 3.19 0.43 17.66
CA ALA A 28 1.91 0.57 17.00
C ALA A 28 2.10 1.27 15.65
N THR A 29 1.74 0.59 14.56
CA THR A 29 1.80 1.14 13.21
C THR A 29 0.40 1.44 12.69
N SER A 30 0.18 2.70 12.32
CA SER A 30 -0.95 3.14 11.52
C SER A 30 -0.51 3.19 10.05
N VAL A 31 -1.35 2.72 9.14
CA VAL A 31 -1.09 2.78 7.70
C VAL A 31 -2.11 3.71 7.04
N LEU A 32 -1.62 4.68 6.27
CA LEU A 32 -2.43 5.57 5.44
C LEU A 32 -2.20 5.25 3.95
N PHE A 33 -3.21 4.74 3.28
CA PHE A 33 -3.24 4.68 1.82
C PHE A 33 -3.63 6.05 1.26
N LEU A 34 -2.75 6.65 0.46
CA LEU A 34 -2.95 7.93 -0.22
C LEU A 34 -3.05 7.69 -1.73
N LEU A 35 -4.27 7.73 -2.26
CA LEU A 35 -4.59 7.39 -3.63
C LEU A 35 -4.65 8.64 -4.52
N HIS A 36 -3.83 8.69 -5.56
CA HIS A 36 -3.84 9.81 -6.51
C HIS A 36 -5.06 9.75 -7.44
N GLY A 37 -5.45 10.91 -7.98
CA GLY A 37 -6.45 10.99 -9.03
C GLY A 37 -5.89 10.75 -10.43
N TYR A 38 -6.75 10.75 -11.44
CA TYR A 38 -6.36 10.84 -12.85
C TYR A 38 -6.29 12.33 -13.26
N PRO A 39 -5.29 12.77 -14.07
CA PRO A 39 -4.19 12.00 -14.67
C PRO A 39 -2.90 12.00 -13.83
N ALA A 40 -3.00 12.24 -12.52
CA ALA A 40 -1.84 12.23 -11.63
C ALA A 40 -1.23 10.82 -11.50
N ASN A 41 -0.05 10.76 -10.88
CA ASN A 41 0.68 9.52 -10.58
C ASN A 41 1.38 9.64 -9.23
N VAL A 42 2.08 8.58 -8.81
CA VAL A 42 2.77 8.54 -7.50
C VAL A 42 3.75 9.69 -7.27
N ARG A 43 4.43 10.20 -8.30
CA ARG A 43 5.38 11.31 -8.14
C ARG A 43 4.70 12.61 -7.70
N HIS A 44 3.43 12.77 -8.06
CA HIS A 44 2.62 13.90 -7.62
C HIS A 44 2.21 13.78 -6.15
N MET A 45 2.28 12.59 -5.55
CA MET A 45 1.96 12.38 -4.15
C MET A 45 3.14 12.66 -3.23
N THR A 46 4.38 12.61 -3.71
CA THR A 46 5.58 12.85 -2.88
C THR A 46 5.51 14.17 -2.09
N PRO A 47 5.15 15.34 -2.68
CA PRO A 47 5.02 16.57 -1.90
C PRO A 47 3.93 16.52 -0.84
N VAL A 48 2.86 15.76 -1.07
CA VAL A 48 1.77 15.57 -0.10
C VAL A 48 2.26 14.72 1.06
N VAL A 49 2.97 13.63 0.77
CA VAL A 49 3.59 12.76 1.78
C VAL A 49 4.60 13.53 2.63
N ASP A 50 5.51 14.29 2.00
CA ASP A 50 6.48 15.13 2.70
C ASP A 50 5.79 16.14 3.62
N ARG A 51 4.69 16.74 3.17
CA ARG A 51 3.91 17.68 3.98
C ARG A 51 3.24 16.99 5.18
N ILE A 52 2.69 15.78 5.00
CA ILE A 52 2.11 14.98 6.09
C ILE A 52 3.17 14.74 7.18
N PHE A 53 4.34 14.23 6.80
CA PHE A 53 5.40 13.96 7.77
C PHE A 53 5.98 15.24 8.39
N SER A 54 6.07 16.35 7.66
CA SER A 54 6.47 17.65 8.21
C SER A 54 5.51 18.15 9.30
N ILE A 55 4.20 17.97 9.10
CA ILE A 55 3.19 18.32 10.10
C ILE A 55 3.30 17.41 11.33
N LEU A 56 3.52 16.11 11.14
CA LEU A 56 3.61 15.15 12.24
C LEU A 56 4.90 15.33 13.05
N THR A 57 6.02 15.65 12.40
CA THR A 57 7.30 15.87 13.08
C THR A 57 7.33 17.19 13.85
N SER A 58 6.65 18.23 13.36
CA SER A 58 6.49 19.49 14.10
C SER A 58 5.54 19.36 15.30
N LYS A 59 4.61 18.39 15.27
CA LYS A 59 3.73 18.04 16.40
C LYS A 59 4.33 16.87 17.19
N SER A 60 5.33 17.15 18.01
CA SER A 60 6.08 16.14 18.78
C SER A 60 5.26 15.39 19.84
N ARG A 61 4.04 15.82 20.14
CA ARG A 61 3.08 15.13 21.02
C ARG A 61 1.71 15.08 20.36
N GLY A 62 1.03 13.95 20.52
CA GLY A 62 -0.39 13.84 20.17
C GLY A 62 -1.23 14.85 20.97
N LEU A 63 -2.48 15.07 20.54
CA LEU A 63 -3.41 15.96 21.25
C LEU A 63 -3.56 15.58 22.73
N ASP A 64 -3.44 14.29 23.04
CA ASP A 64 -3.59 13.73 24.39
C ASP A 64 -2.26 13.61 25.14
N GLY A 65 -1.15 14.15 24.61
CA GLY A 65 0.19 14.02 25.19
C GLY A 65 0.85 12.66 25.01
N ASN A 66 0.13 11.67 24.49
CA ASN A 66 0.66 10.35 24.16
C ASN A 66 1.66 10.40 22.99
N PRO A 67 2.66 9.51 22.96
CA PRO A 67 3.55 9.37 21.82
C PRO A 67 2.74 8.98 20.58
N CYS A 68 2.94 9.68 19.46
CA CYS A 68 2.26 9.36 18.20
C CYS A 68 2.56 7.90 17.80
N SER A 69 1.60 7.20 17.19
CA SER A 69 1.87 5.91 16.54
C SER A 69 2.90 6.08 15.41
N ASN A 70 3.54 4.98 15.02
CA ASN A 70 4.28 4.95 13.77
C ASN A 70 3.29 5.16 12.62
N LEU A 71 3.57 6.07 11.69
CA LEU A 71 2.75 6.27 10.50
C LEU A 71 3.53 5.82 9.26
N VAL A 72 2.97 4.84 8.57
CA VAL A 72 3.42 4.44 7.24
C VAL A 72 2.44 5.00 6.21
N VAL A 73 2.94 5.70 5.21
CA VAL A 73 2.11 6.17 4.09
C VAL A 73 2.37 5.29 2.88
N VAL A 74 1.31 4.82 2.23
CA VAL A 74 1.38 3.96 1.05
C VAL A 74 0.66 4.65 -0.09
N THR A 75 1.36 4.89 -1.20
CA THR A 75 0.73 5.39 -2.43
C THR A 75 0.74 4.27 -3.48
N LEU A 76 -0.31 4.17 -4.28
CA LEU A 76 -0.41 3.15 -5.32
C LEU A 76 -0.24 3.79 -6.70
N GLU A 77 0.56 3.16 -7.55
CA GLU A 77 0.72 3.49 -8.96
C GLU A 77 0.02 2.45 -9.81
N ASN A 78 -0.99 2.90 -10.57
CA ASN A 78 -1.65 2.08 -11.57
C ASN A 78 -0.78 2.05 -12.83
N ASN A 79 -0.15 0.91 -13.11
CA ASN A 79 0.79 0.77 -14.23
C ASN A 79 0.09 0.59 -15.59
N GLU A 80 -1.24 0.57 -15.63
CA GLU A 80 -1.95 0.37 -16.89
C GLU A 80 -1.78 1.59 -17.81
N LYS A 81 -1.04 1.39 -18.91
CA LYS A 81 -0.89 2.35 -19.99
C LYS A 81 -2.14 2.36 -20.90
N SER A 82 -3.33 2.54 -20.35
CA SER A 82 -4.59 2.54 -21.12
C SER A 82 -4.86 3.84 -21.87
N ARG A 83 -3.79 4.55 -22.29
CA ARG A 83 -3.90 5.82 -23.00
C ARG A 83 -3.77 5.69 -24.52
N LEU A 84 -3.56 4.48 -25.04
CA LEU A 84 -3.16 4.31 -26.43
C LEU A 84 -4.29 3.99 -27.40
N LEU A 85 -5.53 3.72 -26.97
CA LEU A 85 -6.58 3.23 -27.89
C LEU A 85 -8.01 3.71 -27.59
N MET A 86 -8.19 4.77 -26.80
CA MET A 86 -9.51 5.40 -26.71
C MET A 86 -9.61 6.35 -27.91
N ASP A 87 -10.23 5.88 -29.00
CA ASP A 87 -10.94 6.76 -29.93
C ASP A 87 -11.89 7.67 -29.11
N ASP A 88 -12.34 8.80 -29.66
CA ASP A 88 -13.20 9.82 -28.99
C ASP A 88 -14.60 9.30 -28.52
N ASP A 89 -14.75 8.01 -28.21
CA ASP A 89 -15.92 7.40 -27.59
C ASP A 89 -15.95 7.68 -26.07
N PRO A 90 -16.89 8.51 -25.59
CA PRO A 90 -17.03 8.82 -24.16
C PRO A 90 -17.40 7.59 -23.31
N THR A 91 -17.95 6.54 -23.92
CA THR A 91 -18.30 5.29 -23.23
C THR A 91 -17.05 4.56 -22.73
N GLY A 92 -15.99 4.55 -23.55
CA GLY A 92 -14.71 3.95 -23.21
C GLY A 92 -14.00 4.65 -22.06
N GLU A 93 -14.11 5.99 -21.98
CA GLU A 93 -13.52 6.78 -20.89
C GLU A 93 -14.17 6.46 -19.54
N ALA A 94 -15.51 6.41 -19.48
CA ALA A 94 -16.22 6.09 -18.24
C ALA A 94 -15.92 4.67 -17.75
N GLU A 95 -15.91 3.69 -18.65
CA GLU A 95 -15.55 2.31 -18.31
C GLU A 95 -14.09 2.22 -17.82
N TYR A 96 -13.17 2.91 -18.49
CA TYR A 96 -11.77 2.97 -18.08
C TYR A 96 -11.60 3.54 -16.67
N VAL A 97 -12.23 4.69 -16.40
CA VAL A 97 -12.16 5.34 -15.08
C VAL A 97 -12.71 4.43 -13.99
N TYR A 98 -13.86 3.79 -14.23
CA TYR A 98 -14.45 2.85 -13.26
C TYR A 98 -13.54 1.64 -13.00
N ARG A 99 -13.01 1.01 -14.05
CA ARG A 99 -12.05 -0.11 -13.91
C ARG A 99 -10.79 0.30 -13.15
N ALA A 100 -10.27 1.52 -13.39
CA ALA A 100 -9.12 2.03 -12.65
C ALA A 100 -9.44 2.23 -11.15
N GLN A 101 -10.64 2.68 -10.80
CA GLN A 101 -11.09 2.79 -9.40
C GLN A 101 -11.17 1.42 -8.73
N GLU A 102 -11.79 0.43 -9.41
CA GLU A 102 -11.90 -0.94 -8.90
C GLU A 102 -10.54 -1.58 -8.64
N ARG A 103 -9.59 -1.40 -9.56
CA ARG A 103 -8.24 -1.92 -9.39
C ARG A 103 -7.51 -1.29 -8.22
N LEU A 104 -7.59 0.03 -8.05
CA LEU A 104 -7.01 0.68 -6.87
C LEU A 104 -7.64 0.16 -5.57
N ALA A 105 -8.97 -0.01 -5.54
CA ALA A 105 -9.65 -0.55 -4.37
C ALA A 105 -9.24 -2.00 -4.05
N PHE A 106 -9.12 -2.83 -5.08
CA PHE A 106 -8.64 -4.21 -4.96
C PHE A 106 -7.18 -4.26 -4.48
N ALA A 107 -6.31 -3.39 -5.01
CA ALA A 107 -4.91 -3.31 -4.63
C ALA A 107 -4.75 -2.87 -3.17
N VAL A 108 -5.53 -1.89 -2.69
CA VAL A 108 -5.57 -1.52 -1.26
C VAL A 108 -5.94 -2.73 -0.41
N SER A 109 -7.04 -3.42 -0.76
CA SER A 109 -7.50 -4.59 -0.01
C SER A 109 -6.43 -5.69 0.05
N SER A 110 -5.74 -5.93 -1.06
CA SER A 110 -4.64 -6.90 -1.15
C SER A 110 -3.46 -6.51 -0.27
N MET A 111 -3.07 -5.23 -0.30
CA MET A 111 -1.97 -4.71 0.49
C MET A 111 -2.23 -4.78 1.99
N ILE A 112 -3.49 -4.67 2.45
CA ILE A 112 -3.81 -4.81 3.87
C ILE A 112 -3.43 -6.22 4.38
N GLY A 113 -3.62 -7.27 3.56
CA GLY A 113 -3.18 -8.62 3.91
C GLY A 113 -1.66 -8.82 3.83
N LEU A 114 -0.97 -8.07 2.96
CA LEU A 114 0.46 -8.24 2.70
C LEU A 114 1.35 -7.39 3.62
N LEU A 115 0.93 -6.17 3.93
CA LEU A 115 1.75 -5.17 4.63
C LEU A 115 2.22 -5.58 6.02
N PRO A 116 1.44 -6.26 6.87
CA PRO A 116 1.92 -6.69 8.19
C PRO A 116 3.20 -7.53 8.08
N ASN A 117 3.25 -8.49 7.15
CA ASN A 117 4.42 -9.33 6.93
C ASN A 117 5.62 -8.57 6.34
N ILE A 118 5.36 -7.51 5.58
CA ILE A 118 6.41 -6.66 4.98
C ILE A 118 7.02 -5.74 6.03
N LEU A 119 6.17 -5.07 6.81
CA LEU A 119 6.58 -4.07 7.80
C LEU A 119 7.22 -4.72 9.03
N HIS A 120 6.68 -5.89 9.43
CA HIS A 120 7.00 -6.55 10.69
C HIS A 120 7.31 -8.05 10.48
N PRO A 121 8.35 -8.40 9.70
CA PRO A 121 8.61 -9.80 9.31
C PRO A 121 8.93 -10.72 10.50
N ASN A 122 9.39 -10.16 11.62
CA ASN A 122 9.89 -10.92 12.77
C ASN A 122 9.13 -10.61 14.07
N THR A 123 8.11 -9.75 14.04
CA THR A 123 7.41 -9.30 15.25
C THR A 123 5.92 -9.53 15.10
N PRO A 124 5.22 -9.84 16.20
CA PRO A 124 3.76 -9.87 16.21
C PRO A 124 3.16 -8.45 16.23
N GLU A 125 3.94 -7.41 15.88
CA GLU A 125 3.45 -6.04 15.86
C GLU A 125 2.34 -5.90 14.82
N VAL A 126 1.17 -5.50 15.30
CA VAL A 126 -0.03 -5.44 14.49
C VAL A 126 -0.20 -4.01 13.96
N VAL A 127 -0.47 -3.90 12.66
CA VAL A 127 -1.02 -2.66 12.11
C VAL A 127 -2.36 -2.41 12.78
N ASN A 128 -2.41 -1.43 13.68
CA ASN A 128 -3.56 -1.22 14.56
C ASN A 128 -4.64 -0.35 13.92
N THR A 129 -4.28 0.40 12.88
CA THR A 129 -5.16 1.37 12.26
C THR A 129 -4.87 1.43 10.77
N TRP A 130 -5.94 1.33 10.00
CA TRP A 130 -5.93 1.50 8.55
C TRP A 130 -6.73 2.73 8.20
N ALA A 131 -6.14 3.58 7.36
CA ALA A 131 -6.81 4.73 6.78
C ALA A 131 -6.61 4.71 5.28
N VAL A 132 -7.63 5.15 4.54
CA VAL A 132 -7.58 5.29 3.09
C VAL A 132 -8.13 6.66 2.75
N THR A 133 -7.42 7.38 1.89
CA THR A 133 -7.84 8.69 1.39
C THR A 133 -7.41 8.83 -0.06
N GLY A 134 -8.01 9.76 -0.78
CA GLY A 134 -7.62 10.00 -2.16
C GLY A 134 -8.20 11.28 -2.73
N LEU A 135 -7.77 11.58 -3.97
CA LEU A 135 -8.19 12.74 -4.75
C LEU A 135 -8.81 12.27 -6.07
N GLY A 136 -9.91 12.89 -6.51
CA GLY A 136 -10.56 12.57 -7.79
C GLY A 136 -10.85 11.07 -7.91
N LEU A 137 -10.29 10.42 -8.94
CA LEU A 137 -10.38 8.96 -9.14
C LEU A 137 -9.98 8.18 -7.87
N GLY A 138 -8.90 8.59 -7.19
CA GLY A 138 -8.45 7.95 -5.95
C GLY A 138 -9.43 8.13 -4.79
N ALA A 139 -10.21 9.22 -4.75
CA ALA A 139 -11.24 9.41 -3.73
C ALA A 139 -12.41 8.44 -3.92
N HIS A 140 -12.82 8.20 -5.17
CA HIS A 140 -13.82 7.18 -5.48
C HIS A 140 -13.31 5.77 -5.15
N ALA A 141 -12.06 5.45 -5.49
CA ALA A 141 -11.44 4.19 -5.09
C ALA A 141 -11.42 4.03 -3.56
N ALA A 142 -11.06 5.09 -2.81
CA ALA A 142 -11.09 5.08 -1.35
C ALA A 142 -12.51 4.80 -0.81
N TRP A 143 -13.53 5.42 -1.40
CA TRP A 143 -14.93 5.12 -1.08
C TRP A 143 -15.28 3.65 -1.33
N MET A 144 -14.87 3.10 -2.48
CA MET A 144 -15.12 1.68 -2.82
C MET A 144 -14.45 0.71 -1.84
N VAL A 145 -13.24 1.02 -1.35
CA VAL A 145 -12.56 0.23 -0.31
C VAL A 145 -13.38 0.17 0.97
N MET A 146 -14.01 1.30 1.35
CA MET A 146 -14.80 1.40 2.58
C MET A 146 -16.19 0.77 2.42
N ASP A 147 -16.82 0.96 1.24
CA ASP A 147 -18.18 0.53 0.94
C ASP A 147 -18.30 -1.00 0.85
N ARG A 148 -17.38 -1.65 0.14
CA ARG A 148 -17.45 -3.10 -0.13
C ARG A 148 -17.03 -3.97 1.06
N GLY A 149 -16.61 -3.34 2.17
CA GLY A 149 -15.92 -4.01 3.27
C GLY A 149 -14.56 -4.57 2.84
N MET A 150 -13.72 -4.91 3.81
CA MET A 150 -12.55 -5.74 3.52
C MET A 150 -13.05 -7.10 3.02
N HIS A 151 -12.89 -7.39 1.73
CA HIS A 151 -13.22 -8.72 1.21
C HIS A 151 -12.39 -9.77 1.99
N PRO A 152 -13.02 -10.72 2.71
CA PRO A 152 -12.29 -11.85 3.25
C PRO A 152 -11.73 -12.62 2.06
N PHE A 153 -10.40 -12.63 1.92
CA PHE A 153 -9.68 -13.22 0.80
C PHE A 153 -10.16 -14.64 0.46
N PRO A 154 -10.62 -14.92 -0.78
CA PRO A 154 -10.10 -16.04 -1.53
C PRO A 154 -8.83 -15.50 -2.23
N CYS A 155 -7.67 -15.95 -1.79
CA CYS A 155 -6.41 -15.65 -2.47
C CYS A 155 -6.55 -15.91 -3.97
N TYR A 156 -6.56 -14.82 -4.75
CA TYR A 156 -6.35 -14.86 -6.18
C TYR A 156 -4.99 -15.53 -6.41
N ASN A 157 -4.98 -16.69 -7.07
CA ASN A 157 -3.79 -17.41 -7.50
C ASN A 157 -3.57 -17.16 -9.00
N PRO A 158 -2.85 -16.11 -9.41
CA PRO A 158 -2.35 -16.01 -10.76
C PRO A 158 -0.95 -16.61 -10.79
N ASN A 159 -0.86 -17.94 -10.94
CA ASN A 159 0.38 -18.72 -11.07
C ASN A 159 1.31 -18.83 -9.84
N PRO A 160 1.68 -20.06 -9.42
CA PRO A 160 2.61 -20.32 -8.32
C PRO A 160 4.10 -20.04 -8.65
N THR A 161 4.40 -19.28 -9.71
CA THR A 161 5.79 -19.11 -10.20
C THR A 161 6.42 -17.75 -9.89
N GLN A 162 5.70 -16.81 -9.27
CA GLN A 162 6.33 -15.59 -8.75
C GLN A 162 7.09 -15.91 -7.46
N LYS A 163 8.34 -16.36 -7.63
CA LYS A 163 9.36 -16.31 -6.59
C LYS A 163 9.49 -14.86 -6.13
N ILE A 164 9.02 -14.58 -4.92
CA ILE A 164 9.49 -13.45 -4.15
C ILE A 164 11.02 -13.60 -4.12
N LEU A 165 11.74 -12.72 -4.80
CA LEU A 165 13.19 -12.60 -4.70
C LEU A 165 13.50 -12.04 -3.31
N THR A 166 13.41 -12.90 -2.30
CA THR A 166 14.06 -12.67 -1.02
C THR A 166 15.56 -12.68 -1.28
N ARG A 167 16.21 -11.56 -0.94
CA ARG A 167 17.65 -11.42 -0.93
C ARG A 167 18.22 -12.50 0.00
N SER A 168 18.71 -13.58 -0.59
CA SER A 168 19.41 -14.67 0.10
C SER A 168 20.71 -14.16 0.69
N SER A 169 20.74 -13.98 2.00
CA SER A 169 21.94 -14.21 2.80
C SER A 169 21.89 -15.66 3.29
N ARG A 170 22.78 -16.47 2.70
CA ARG A 170 23.18 -17.83 3.07
C ARG A 170 22.83 -18.22 4.51
N GLN A 171 22.13 -19.34 4.67
CA GLN A 171 22.61 -20.47 5.47
C GLN A 171 21.83 -21.74 5.14
N THR A 172 22.59 -22.78 4.81
CA THR A 172 22.15 -24.14 4.51
C THR A 172 21.76 -24.83 5.81
N LEU A 173 20.54 -25.35 5.93
CA LEU A 173 20.22 -26.41 6.88
C LEU A 173 19.30 -27.43 6.21
N ALA A 174 19.78 -28.67 6.16
CA ALA A 174 19.12 -29.83 5.59
C ALA A 174 17.88 -30.20 6.42
N TYR A 175 16.78 -30.51 5.74
CA TYR A 175 15.54 -30.99 6.36
C TYR A 175 15.45 -32.51 6.20
N THR A 176 15.48 -33.24 7.30
CA THR A 176 15.19 -34.68 7.39
C THR A 176 13.79 -34.83 8.01
N PRO A 177 12.82 -35.47 7.35
CA PRO A 177 11.54 -35.77 7.99
C PRO A 177 11.67 -37.01 8.88
N VAL A 178 11.29 -36.87 10.15
CA VAL A 178 11.04 -37.99 11.06
C VAL A 178 9.53 -38.21 11.08
N TYR A 179 9.08 -39.38 10.65
CA TYR A 179 7.73 -39.89 10.91
C TYR A 179 7.74 -40.72 12.18
N GLN A 180 6.87 -40.39 13.14
CA GLN A 180 6.41 -41.19 14.30
C GLN A 180 5.20 -40.41 14.89
N TYR A 181 4.01 -40.93 15.16
CA TYR A 181 3.36 -42.24 15.04
C TYR A 181 1.89 -41.99 14.62
#